data_AF-A0A5N5U859-F1
#
_entry.id   AF-A0A5N5U859-F1
#
_cell.length_a   1.000
_cell.length_b   1.000
_cell.length_c   1.000
_cell.angle_alpha   90.00
_cell.angle_beta   90.00
_cell.angle_gamma   90.00
#
_symmetry.space_group_name_H-M   'P 1'
#
loop_
_entity.id
_entity.type
_entity.pdbx_description
1 polymer ?
#
loop_
_entity_poly.entity_id
_entity_poly.type
_entity_poly.pdbx_seq_one_letter_code
_entity_poly.pdbx_strand_id
1 'polypeptide(L)'
;MTAQTAQQELSAVIGLEVHVQLETATKIFCSCSTDAAEGEEPNTRTCPTCLGLPGALPVLNEGAVEAAVKIGKAIDADIPEETRFHRKNYYYPDLPKNFQITQYDAPLCADGTLPFRVDGDERAVTIDRAHLEEDPGSLQHAGGSIDTADYTLVNYNRAGTPLMEIVTAPEFRGAEEVRSFLAKLEEVLEYLGVFDSTRDGSLRIDANLSIVEREEIDDDGSIPQETLEAANRTEVKNISSHKGAQKALAYEETRQKNAIRRGREVEQETRHWDESRGITVSMRSKEEEKDYRYFREADLPPLRVSGWKDEISIPELPDARRDRFQREYDLSAEAASKLTSRKAVADLFEDVADRFDADLAATWVADNLLGELNYRDMAIADVSDRIDEFEHLIALVADEAITTKNAEETVLRRMLDDGLDPDTIVEEEDLGKTDDDAVVEAVRAAIEENPEAVADYEAGDDGAINFLVGQVMGKTGGSADPGTVNEILRDELP
;
A
#
# COMPACT_ATOMS: atom_id res chain seq x y z
N MET A 1 -33.07 -35.81 14.66
CA MET A 1 -32.93 -34.45 15.19
C MET A 1 -32.91 -34.55 16.70
N THR A 2 -31.72 -34.62 17.28
CA THR A 2 -31.53 -34.66 18.73
C THR A 2 -30.56 -33.56 19.10
N ALA A 3 -30.97 -32.81 20.12
CA ALA A 3 -30.29 -31.70 20.75
C ALA A 3 -28.85 -32.05 21.15
N GLN A 4 -27.90 -31.61 20.34
CA GLN A 4 -26.51 -31.30 20.70
C GLN A 4 -25.83 -30.60 19.53
N THR A 5 -26.45 -29.54 19.00
CA THR A 5 -25.65 -28.50 18.34
C THR A 5 -25.16 -27.62 19.47
N ALA A 6 -24.16 -28.09 20.22
CA ALA A 6 -23.25 -27.14 20.83
C ALA A 6 -22.87 -26.19 19.70
N GLN A 7 -23.03 -24.89 19.90
CA GLN A 7 -22.48 -23.93 18.97
C GLN A 7 -20.98 -24.17 18.98
N GLN A 8 -20.49 -24.98 18.03
CA GLN A 8 -19.06 -25.09 17.77
C GLN A 8 -18.61 -23.68 17.44
N GLU A 9 -17.89 -23.06 18.38
CA GLU A 9 -17.21 -21.81 18.13
C GLU A 9 -16.05 -22.17 17.21
N LEU A 10 -16.18 -21.79 15.94
CA LEU A 10 -15.22 -22.10 14.89
C LEU A 10 -14.34 -20.88 14.63
N SER A 11 -13.03 -21.08 14.64
CA SER A 11 -12.02 -20.06 14.38
C SER A 11 -11.34 -20.31 13.04
N ALA A 12 -10.98 -19.23 12.34
CA ALA A 12 -10.15 -19.32 11.14
C ALA A 12 -8.67 -19.34 11.53
N VAL A 13 -7.89 -20.06 10.75
CA VAL A 13 -6.43 -20.16 10.88
C VAL A 13 -5.88 -19.89 9.50
N ILE A 14 -5.23 -18.74 9.33
CA ILE A 14 -4.80 -18.25 8.03
C ILE A 14 -3.30 -17.98 8.04
N GLY A 15 -2.61 -18.48 7.02
CA GLY A 15 -1.22 -18.14 6.69
C GLY A 15 -1.11 -17.67 5.25
N LEU A 16 -0.12 -16.83 4.95
CA LEU A 16 0.03 -16.17 3.66
C LEU A 16 1.38 -16.50 3.02
N GLU A 17 1.37 -16.60 1.69
CA GLU A 17 2.54 -16.62 0.83
C GLU A 17 2.44 -15.39 -0.09
N VAL A 18 3.25 -14.37 0.18
CA VAL A 18 3.23 -13.10 -0.54
C VAL A 18 4.45 -13.02 -1.45
N HIS A 19 4.23 -13.00 -2.77
CA HIS A 19 5.29 -12.81 -3.74
C HIS A 19 5.37 -11.33 -4.11
N VAL A 20 6.53 -10.74 -3.86
CA VAL A 20 6.84 -9.33 -4.10
C VAL A 20 7.81 -9.23 -5.26
N GLN A 21 7.47 -8.47 -6.29
CA GLN A 21 8.40 -8.10 -7.35
C GLN A 21 9.36 -7.02 -6.85
N LEU A 22 10.66 -7.31 -6.87
CA LEU A 22 11.66 -6.36 -6.39
C LEU A 22 12.04 -5.35 -7.47
N GLU A 23 12.04 -4.08 -7.10
CA GLU A 23 12.46 -2.98 -7.93
C GLU A 23 13.98 -2.98 -8.09
N THR A 24 14.43 -3.45 -9.25
CA THR A 24 15.83 -3.53 -9.65
C THR A 24 15.95 -3.08 -11.10
N ALA A 25 17.15 -2.73 -11.56
CA ALA A 25 17.38 -2.35 -12.96
C ALA A 25 17.55 -3.56 -13.90
N THR A 26 17.92 -4.72 -13.36
CA THR A 26 18.16 -5.94 -14.13
C THR A 26 17.52 -7.16 -13.50
N LYS A 27 17.25 -8.18 -14.30
CA LYS A 27 16.75 -9.49 -13.86
C LYS A 27 17.66 -10.15 -12.82
N ILE A 28 17.11 -11.10 -12.05
CA ILE A 28 17.81 -11.68 -10.89
C ILE A 28 19.03 -12.53 -11.29
N PHE A 29 18.99 -13.16 -12.47
CA PHE A 29 20.06 -14.06 -12.94
C PHE A 29 20.71 -13.63 -14.27
N CYS A 30 20.38 -12.46 -14.82
CA CYS A 30 20.96 -11.96 -16.08
C CYS A 30 20.86 -10.43 -16.19
N SER A 31 21.53 -9.85 -17.20
CA SER A 31 21.59 -8.40 -17.40
C SER A 31 20.44 -7.80 -18.22
N CYS A 32 19.35 -8.55 -18.44
CA CYS A 32 18.17 -7.98 -19.10
C CYS A 32 17.49 -6.97 -18.18
N SER A 33 16.98 -5.88 -18.76
CA SER A 33 16.19 -4.90 -18.03
C SER A 33 14.90 -5.53 -17.46
N THR A 34 14.51 -5.03 -16.30
CA THR A 34 13.23 -5.27 -15.60
C THR A 34 12.23 -4.14 -15.86
N ASP A 35 12.68 -3.00 -16.39
CA ASP A 35 11.81 -1.89 -16.79
C ASP A 35 11.15 -2.18 -18.14
N ALA A 36 9.82 -2.08 -18.16
CA ALA A 36 9.02 -2.26 -19.37
C ALA A 36 8.82 -0.91 -20.04
N ALA A 37 9.17 -0.81 -21.33
CA ALA A 37 8.79 0.36 -22.12
C ALA A 37 7.29 0.34 -22.41
N GLU A 38 6.66 1.51 -22.48
CA GLU A 38 5.26 1.62 -22.89
C GLU A 38 5.07 1.01 -24.29
N GLY A 39 4.09 0.13 -24.44
CA GLY A 39 3.80 -0.56 -25.70
C GLY A 39 4.85 -1.60 -26.12
N GLU A 40 5.68 -2.08 -25.19
CA GLU A 40 6.70 -3.09 -25.47
C GLU A 40 6.12 -4.37 -26.13
N GLU A 41 6.78 -4.82 -27.21
CA GLU A 41 6.43 -6.08 -27.87
C GLU A 41 6.85 -7.31 -27.05
N PRO A 42 6.10 -8.44 -27.12
CA PRO A 42 6.47 -9.68 -26.45
C PRO A 42 7.87 -10.20 -26.82
N ASN A 43 8.56 -10.80 -25.84
CA ASN A 43 9.86 -11.46 -25.98
C ASN A 43 11.05 -10.56 -26.39
N THR A 44 10.96 -9.24 -26.21
CA THR A 44 12.01 -8.26 -26.48
C THR A 44 13.04 -8.12 -25.35
N ARG A 45 12.65 -8.33 -24.09
CA ARG A 45 13.54 -8.30 -22.90
C ARG A 45 14.03 -9.69 -22.51
N THR A 46 14.65 -10.36 -23.47
CA THR A 46 15.09 -11.75 -23.29
C THR A 46 16.56 -11.93 -23.66
N CYS A 47 17.19 -12.96 -23.09
CA CYS A 47 18.57 -13.34 -23.37
C CYS A 47 18.72 -14.87 -23.22
N PRO A 48 19.86 -15.45 -23.63
CA PRO A 48 20.10 -16.89 -23.48
C PRO A 48 19.86 -17.44 -22.07
N THR A 49 20.21 -16.69 -21.01
CA THR A 49 20.06 -17.14 -19.62
C THR A 49 18.59 -17.21 -19.20
N CYS A 50 17.82 -16.14 -19.38
CA CYS A 50 16.41 -16.16 -18.96
C CYS A 50 15.53 -17.03 -19.88
N LEU A 51 15.97 -17.29 -21.12
CA LEU A 51 15.36 -18.27 -22.04
C LEU A 51 15.83 -19.71 -21.80
N GLY A 52 16.74 -19.96 -20.86
CA GLY A 52 17.25 -21.31 -20.59
C GLY A 52 17.94 -21.98 -21.79
N LEU A 53 18.59 -21.21 -22.67
CA LEU A 53 19.26 -21.76 -23.84
C LEU A 53 20.47 -22.62 -23.44
N PRO A 54 20.79 -23.68 -24.22
CA PRO A 54 21.92 -24.55 -23.92
C PRO A 54 23.24 -23.78 -23.75
N GLY A 55 23.90 -23.99 -22.62
CA GLY A 55 25.18 -23.36 -22.27
C GLY A 55 25.07 -22.02 -21.55
N ALA A 56 23.87 -21.50 -21.31
CA ALA A 56 23.69 -20.31 -20.49
C ALA A 56 23.83 -20.63 -18.98
N LEU A 57 24.38 -19.68 -18.22
CA LEU A 57 24.57 -19.77 -16.77
C LEU A 57 23.95 -18.55 -16.07
N PRO A 58 23.39 -18.73 -14.86
CA PRO A 58 22.86 -17.64 -14.06
C PRO A 58 23.97 -16.80 -13.41
N VAL A 59 23.75 -15.50 -13.27
CA VAL A 59 24.60 -14.59 -12.48
C VAL A 59 23.70 -13.78 -11.56
N LEU A 60 23.84 -13.99 -10.25
CA LEU A 60 22.99 -13.35 -9.23
C LEU A 60 23.14 -11.82 -9.25
N ASN A 61 22.00 -11.13 -9.20
CA ASN A 61 21.89 -9.68 -9.11
C ASN A 61 22.13 -9.21 -7.65
N GLU A 62 23.15 -8.37 -7.46
CA GLU A 62 23.50 -7.79 -6.16
C GLU A 62 22.39 -6.89 -5.59
N GLY A 63 21.74 -6.07 -6.41
CA GLY A 63 20.63 -5.22 -5.98
C GLY A 63 19.41 -6.00 -5.49
N ALA A 64 19.16 -7.18 -6.06
CA ALA A 64 18.10 -8.07 -5.56
C ALA A 64 18.44 -8.62 -4.17
N VAL A 65 19.70 -8.95 -3.91
CA VAL A 65 20.17 -9.37 -2.58
C VAL A 65 20.12 -8.22 -1.58
N GLU A 66 20.55 -7.03 -1.97
CA GLU A 66 20.48 -5.83 -1.14
C GLU A 66 19.03 -5.52 -0.73
N ALA A 67 18.10 -5.54 -1.69
CA ALA A 67 16.68 -5.36 -1.45
C ALA A 67 16.12 -6.40 -0.47
N ALA A 68 16.48 -7.67 -0.65
CA ALA A 68 16.05 -8.72 0.26
C ALA A 68 16.63 -8.59 1.68
N VAL A 69 17.88 -8.13 1.83
CA VAL A 69 18.48 -7.82 3.15
C VAL A 69 17.78 -6.62 3.81
N LYS A 70 17.42 -5.59 3.03
CA LYS A 70 16.61 -4.44 3.52
C LYS A 70 15.27 -4.93 4.07
N ILE A 71 14.58 -5.79 3.32
CA ILE A 71 13.32 -6.42 3.76
C ILE A 71 13.57 -7.19 5.05
N GLY A 72 14.56 -8.08 5.08
CA GLY A 72 14.92 -8.87 6.26
C GLY A 72 15.17 -8.02 7.50
N LYS A 73 15.86 -6.88 7.36
CA LYS A 73 16.07 -5.93 8.46
C LYS A 73 14.76 -5.26 8.92
N ALA A 74 13.86 -4.93 8.01
CA ALA A 74 12.60 -4.28 8.32
C ALA A 74 11.58 -5.20 8.99
N ILE A 75 11.62 -6.50 8.68
CA ILE A 75 10.80 -7.54 9.33
C ILE A 75 11.53 -8.22 10.50
N ASP A 76 12.61 -7.61 11.01
CA ASP A 76 13.46 -8.14 12.07
C ASP A 76 13.83 -9.63 11.94
N ALA A 77 14.13 -10.08 10.72
CA ALA A 77 14.49 -11.47 10.44
C ALA A 77 15.97 -11.75 10.65
N ASP A 78 16.29 -12.99 10.99
CA ASP A 78 17.64 -13.52 11.03
C ASP A 78 18.16 -13.78 9.62
N ILE A 79 19.38 -13.30 9.34
CA ILE A 79 20.08 -13.55 8.07
C ILE A 79 21.18 -14.57 8.32
N PRO A 80 21.12 -15.77 7.72
CA PRO A 80 22.08 -16.82 7.97
C PRO A 80 23.47 -16.48 7.42
N GLU A 81 24.52 -16.98 8.07
CA GLU A 81 25.92 -16.83 7.65
C GLU A 81 26.19 -17.32 6.23
N GLU A 82 25.50 -18.39 5.82
CA GLU A 82 25.57 -18.93 4.48
C GLU A 82 24.20 -19.44 4.04
N THR A 83 23.77 -19.04 2.84
CA THR A 83 22.57 -19.55 2.17
C THR A 83 22.88 -19.97 0.73
N ARG A 84 21.99 -20.74 0.09
CA ARG A 84 22.16 -21.29 -1.26
C ARG A 84 20.86 -21.27 -2.05
N PHE A 85 21.01 -21.10 -3.36
CA PHE A 85 19.93 -21.30 -4.31
C PHE A 85 19.70 -22.79 -4.60
N HIS A 86 18.48 -23.10 -5.01
CA HIS A 86 17.94 -24.42 -5.29
C HIS A 86 17.15 -24.38 -6.59
N ARG A 87 17.03 -25.54 -7.23
CA ARG A 87 16.13 -25.74 -8.37
C ARG A 87 14.83 -26.37 -7.89
N LYS A 88 13.72 -25.66 -8.09
CA LYS A 88 12.35 -26.18 -7.97
C LYS A 88 11.92 -26.68 -9.34
N ASN A 89 11.90 -28.00 -9.54
CA ASN A 89 11.74 -28.59 -10.88
C ASN A 89 10.27 -28.81 -11.21
N TYR A 90 9.76 -28.13 -12.23
CA TYR A 90 8.44 -28.36 -12.81
C TYR A 90 8.37 -27.91 -14.26
N TYR A 91 7.56 -28.61 -15.05
CA TYR A 91 7.40 -28.33 -16.48
C TYR A 91 6.16 -27.48 -16.67
N TYR A 92 6.34 -26.25 -17.15
CA TYR A 92 5.25 -25.38 -17.54
C TYR A 92 5.71 -24.41 -18.65
N PRO A 93 4.85 -24.04 -19.62
CA PRO A 93 5.29 -23.28 -20.80
C PRO A 93 5.89 -21.90 -20.53
N ASP A 94 5.56 -21.27 -19.40
CA ASP A 94 6.11 -19.96 -19.01
C ASP A 94 7.49 -20.04 -18.33
N LEU A 95 7.97 -21.25 -18.03
CA LEU A 95 9.23 -21.49 -17.35
C LEU A 95 10.20 -22.20 -18.29
N PRO A 96 11.01 -21.45 -19.05
CA PRO A 96 11.76 -22.03 -20.17
C PRO A 96 12.84 -23.02 -19.73
N LYS A 97 13.36 -22.88 -18.50
CA LYS A 97 14.36 -23.79 -17.91
C LYS A 97 13.78 -25.12 -17.43
N ASN A 98 12.45 -25.21 -17.27
CA ASN A 98 11.75 -26.31 -16.57
C ASN A 98 12.19 -26.53 -15.11
N PHE A 99 12.84 -25.53 -14.53
CA PHE A 99 13.06 -25.38 -13.11
C PHE A 99 13.13 -23.89 -12.79
N GLN A 100 12.63 -23.52 -11.62
CA GLN A 100 12.71 -22.18 -11.07
C GLN A 100 13.88 -22.17 -10.09
N ILE A 101 14.77 -21.20 -10.21
CA ILE A 101 15.82 -20.96 -9.22
C ILE A 101 15.17 -20.20 -8.04
N THR A 102 15.24 -20.77 -6.84
CA THR A 102 14.63 -20.27 -5.59
C THR A 102 15.53 -20.65 -4.39
N GLN A 103 15.10 -20.46 -3.14
CA GLN A 103 15.80 -20.99 -1.95
C GLN A 103 14.87 -21.94 -1.20
N TYR A 104 15.42 -23.02 -0.61
CA TYR A 104 14.61 -24.06 0.02
C TYR A 104 14.97 -24.30 1.50
N ASP A 105 16.15 -24.88 1.78
CA ASP A 105 16.55 -25.30 3.13
C ASP A 105 16.96 -24.13 4.04
N ALA A 106 17.69 -23.15 3.51
CA ALA A 106 18.08 -21.93 4.19
C ALA A 106 17.59 -20.71 3.41
N PRO A 107 16.46 -20.06 3.78
CA PRO A 107 16.03 -18.82 3.16
C PRO A 107 17.03 -17.69 3.45
N LEU A 108 16.93 -16.56 2.73
CA LEU A 108 17.79 -15.41 2.99
C LEU A 108 17.39 -14.69 4.29
N CYS A 109 16.11 -14.73 4.64
CA CYS A 109 15.56 -14.19 5.89
C CYS A 109 14.76 -15.32 6.57
N ALA A 110 15.03 -15.58 7.85
CA ALA A 110 14.33 -16.57 8.67
C ALA A 110 13.81 -15.93 9.96
N ASP A 111 12.75 -16.49 10.55
CA ASP A 111 12.30 -16.16 11.90
C ASP A 111 12.09 -14.65 12.14
N GLY A 112 11.44 -13.98 11.18
CA GLY A 112 11.11 -12.56 11.28
C GLY A 112 9.80 -12.30 12.01
N THR A 113 9.49 -11.04 12.24
CA THR A 113 8.23 -10.58 12.82
C THR A 113 7.85 -9.22 12.23
N LEU A 114 6.58 -9.05 11.88
CA LEU A 114 6.06 -7.76 11.43
C LEU A 114 4.90 -7.30 12.34
N PRO A 115 5.06 -6.19 13.10
CA PRO A 115 3.94 -5.58 13.81
C PRO A 115 2.98 -4.91 12.83
N PHE A 116 1.68 -4.96 13.14
CA PHE A 116 0.61 -4.31 12.39
C PHE A 116 -0.55 -3.97 13.33
N ARG A 117 -1.46 -3.07 12.89
CA ARG A 117 -2.62 -2.64 13.69
C ARG A 117 -3.93 -3.11 13.07
N VAL A 118 -4.85 -3.58 13.90
CA VAL A 118 -6.21 -3.97 13.50
C VAL A 118 -7.18 -3.31 14.48
N ASP A 119 -8.09 -2.48 13.99
CA ASP A 119 -9.06 -1.74 14.82
C ASP A 119 -8.44 -0.93 15.99
N GLY A 120 -7.19 -0.49 15.82
CA GLY A 120 -6.44 0.24 16.84
C GLY A 120 -5.63 -0.64 17.80
N ASP A 121 -5.85 -1.96 17.79
CA ASP A 121 -5.06 -2.92 18.57
C ASP A 121 -3.77 -3.30 17.83
N GLU A 122 -2.65 -3.29 18.55
CA GLU A 122 -1.37 -3.76 18.04
C GLU A 122 -1.30 -5.29 18.06
N ARG A 123 -0.86 -5.83 16.94
CA ARG A 123 -0.56 -7.26 16.76
C ARG A 123 0.79 -7.40 16.09
N ALA A 124 1.34 -8.60 16.16
CA ALA A 124 2.50 -8.99 15.40
C ALA A 124 2.23 -10.36 14.78
N VAL A 125 2.78 -10.57 13.60
CA VAL A 125 2.76 -11.89 12.95
C VAL A 125 4.19 -12.35 12.70
N THR A 126 4.41 -13.63 12.98
CA THR A 126 5.67 -14.31 12.68
C THR A 126 5.83 -14.49 11.17
N ILE A 127 7.00 -14.13 10.64
CA ILE A 127 7.41 -14.39 9.26
C ILE A 127 8.37 -15.57 9.29
N ASP A 128 7.87 -16.78 8.98
CA ASP A 128 8.67 -18.01 9.01
C ASP A 128 9.91 -17.89 8.11
N ARG A 129 9.73 -17.30 6.93
CA ARG A 129 10.79 -17.15 5.94
C ARG A 129 10.49 -16.06 4.94
N ALA A 130 11.55 -15.48 4.40
CA ALA A 130 11.48 -14.76 3.15
C ALA A 130 12.71 -15.07 2.26
N HIS A 131 12.47 -15.41 0.99
CA HIS A 131 13.51 -15.87 0.06
C HIS A 131 13.40 -15.33 -1.35
N LEU A 132 14.56 -15.26 -2.01
CA LEU A 132 14.68 -14.84 -3.39
C LEU A 132 14.32 -15.96 -4.37
N GLU A 133 13.60 -15.60 -5.42
CA GLU A 133 13.34 -16.47 -6.57
C GLU A 133 13.18 -15.68 -7.87
N GLU A 134 13.03 -16.40 -8.98
CA GLU A 134 12.75 -15.80 -10.28
C GLU A 134 11.28 -15.94 -10.67
N ASP A 135 10.73 -14.90 -11.29
CA ASP A 135 9.39 -14.96 -11.86
C ASP A 135 9.36 -15.80 -13.16
N PRO A 136 8.34 -16.63 -13.39
CA PRO A 136 8.03 -17.15 -14.73
C PRO A 136 7.61 -16.06 -15.73
N GLY A 137 7.55 -16.45 -17.00
CA GLY A 137 6.92 -15.66 -18.05
C GLY A 137 5.41 -15.45 -17.84
N SER A 138 4.76 -14.78 -18.79
CA SER A 138 3.31 -14.64 -18.82
C SER A 138 2.69 -15.48 -19.94
N LEU A 139 1.45 -15.92 -19.69
CA LEU A 139 0.66 -16.74 -20.61
C LEU A 139 -0.61 -15.99 -20.99
N GLN A 140 -0.95 -16.02 -22.27
CA GLN A 140 -2.22 -15.53 -22.78
C GLN A 140 -2.92 -16.65 -23.55
N HIS A 141 -4.08 -17.07 -23.06
CA HIS A 141 -4.90 -18.10 -23.69
C HIS A 141 -5.75 -17.47 -24.80
N ALA A 142 -5.51 -17.85 -26.05
CA ALA A 142 -6.19 -17.28 -27.20
C ALA A 142 -7.46 -18.08 -27.54
N GLY A 143 -8.57 -17.37 -27.72
CA GLY A 143 -9.86 -17.97 -28.11
C GLY A 143 -10.70 -18.51 -26.95
N GLY A 144 -10.31 -18.28 -25.70
CA GLY A 144 -11.10 -18.72 -24.54
C GLY A 144 -10.36 -18.61 -23.21
N SER A 145 -10.87 -19.33 -22.22
CA SER A 145 -10.24 -19.57 -20.92
C SER A 145 -9.14 -20.64 -21.02
N ILE A 146 -8.43 -20.90 -19.91
CA ILE A 146 -7.37 -21.91 -19.83
C ILE A 146 -7.79 -23.31 -20.34
N ASP A 147 -9.07 -23.65 -20.22
CA ASP A 147 -9.67 -24.94 -20.58
C ASP A 147 -10.31 -24.95 -21.98
N THR A 148 -10.58 -23.79 -22.58
CA THR A 148 -11.28 -23.67 -23.86
C THR A 148 -10.46 -23.05 -24.98
N ALA A 149 -9.28 -22.52 -24.67
CA ALA A 149 -8.43 -21.86 -25.65
C ALA A 149 -7.87 -22.81 -26.73
N ASP A 150 -7.78 -22.28 -27.96
CA ASP A 150 -7.25 -23.01 -29.12
C ASP A 150 -5.72 -23.17 -29.02
N TYR A 151 -5.04 -22.15 -28.49
CA TYR A 151 -3.61 -22.13 -28.26
C TYR A 151 -3.25 -21.12 -27.16
N THR A 152 -2.02 -21.20 -26.65
CA THR A 152 -1.49 -20.28 -25.64
C THR A 152 -0.28 -19.55 -26.20
N LEU A 153 -0.28 -18.22 -26.06
CA LEU A 153 0.85 -17.35 -26.36
C LEU A 153 1.71 -17.21 -25.11
N VAL A 154 3.03 -17.30 -25.29
CA VAL A 154 4.01 -17.18 -24.20
C VAL A 154 4.85 -15.93 -24.40
N ASN A 155 4.96 -15.12 -23.34
CA ASN A 155 5.81 -13.95 -23.30
C ASN A 155 6.83 -14.07 -22.15
N TYR A 156 8.11 -14.14 -22.50
CA TYR A 156 9.22 -14.29 -21.56
C TYR A 156 9.84 -12.95 -21.12
N ASN A 157 9.22 -11.80 -21.43
CA ASN A 157 9.71 -10.50 -20.94
C ASN A 157 9.81 -10.46 -19.41
N ARG A 158 8.88 -11.09 -18.70
CA ARG A 158 8.90 -11.20 -17.22
C ARG A 158 9.78 -12.33 -16.69
N ALA A 159 10.10 -13.33 -17.51
CA ALA A 159 10.86 -14.49 -17.05
C ALA A 159 12.25 -14.06 -16.52
N GLY A 160 12.54 -14.36 -15.25
CA GLY A 160 13.78 -13.95 -14.58
C GLY A 160 13.69 -12.61 -13.83
N THR A 161 12.53 -11.95 -13.76
CA THR A 161 12.36 -10.80 -12.87
C THR A 161 12.57 -11.23 -11.40
N PRO A 162 13.27 -10.45 -10.56
CA PRO A 162 13.49 -10.84 -9.17
C PRO A 162 12.19 -10.80 -8.37
N LEU A 163 11.95 -11.88 -7.62
CA LEU A 163 10.88 -11.98 -6.64
C LEU A 163 11.46 -12.24 -5.25
N MET A 164 10.77 -11.73 -4.25
CA MET A 164 10.90 -12.16 -2.86
C MET A 164 9.57 -12.82 -2.45
N GLU A 165 9.61 -14.08 -2.05
CA GLU A 165 8.47 -14.76 -1.44
C GLU A 165 8.57 -14.59 0.07
N ILE A 166 7.53 -14.04 0.71
CA ILE A 166 7.41 -13.82 2.15
C ILE A 166 6.31 -14.75 2.66
N VAL A 167 6.67 -15.65 3.58
CA VAL A 167 5.76 -16.67 4.12
C VAL A 167 5.52 -16.38 5.60
N THR A 168 4.25 -16.24 5.97
CA THR A 168 3.84 -15.99 7.36
C THR A 168 3.51 -17.30 8.08
N ALA A 169 3.69 -17.32 9.39
CA ALA A 169 3.07 -18.32 10.24
C ALA A 169 1.53 -18.24 10.13
N PRO A 170 0.80 -19.35 10.41
CA PRO A 170 -0.66 -19.40 10.31
C PRO A 170 -1.36 -18.74 11.52
N GLU A 171 -1.03 -17.49 11.81
CA GLU A 171 -1.45 -16.78 13.04
C GLU A 171 -2.66 -15.86 12.85
N PHE A 172 -3.05 -15.56 11.61
CA PHE A 172 -4.22 -14.72 11.35
C PHE A 172 -5.52 -15.45 11.71
N ARG A 173 -6.48 -14.69 12.25
CA ARG A 173 -7.79 -15.21 12.72
C ARG A 173 -8.99 -14.68 11.94
N GLY A 174 -8.75 -13.79 10.98
CA GLY A 174 -9.80 -13.25 10.13
C GLY A 174 -9.28 -12.50 8.92
N ALA A 175 -10.17 -12.29 7.95
CA ALA A 175 -9.87 -11.60 6.70
C ALA A 175 -9.46 -10.13 6.89
N GLU A 176 -9.94 -9.48 7.95
CA GLU A 176 -9.60 -8.11 8.31
C GLU A 176 -8.14 -7.96 8.77
N GLU A 177 -7.67 -8.89 9.61
CA GLU A 177 -6.28 -8.94 10.04
C GLU A 177 -5.34 -9.10 8.85
N VAL A 178 -5.69 -9.98 7.90
CA VAL A 178 -4.92 -10.17 6.66
C VAL A 178 -4.86 -8.90 5.83
N ARG A 179 -5.98 -8.17 5.69
CA ARG A 179 -5.98 -6.89 4.96
C ARG A 179 -5.04 -5.88 5.61
N SER A 180 -5.10 -5.74 6.93
CA SER A 180 -4.26 -4.78 7.66
C SER A 180 -2.79 -5.16 7.61
N PHE A 181 -2.47 -6.44 7.74
CA PHE A 181 -1.10 -6.94 7.56
C PHE A 181 -0.56 -6.66 6.16
N LEU A 182 -1.32 -6.97 5.11
CA LEU A 182 -0.88 -6.75 3.73
C LEU A 182 -0.66 -5.26 3.46
N ALA A 183 -1.55 -4.39 3.94
CA ALA A 183 -1.36 -2.94 3.84
C ALA A 183 -0.10 -2.48 4.58
N LYS A 184 0.18 -3.05 5.76
CA LYS A 184 1.39 -2.74 6.52
C LYS A 184 2.66 -3.20 5.82
N LEU A 185 2.64 -4.42 5.27
CA LEU A 185 3.75 -4.97 4.50
C LEU A 185 4.04 -4.10 3.28
N GLU A 186 3.01 -3.70 2.54
CA GLU A 186 3.12 -2.80 1.39
C GLU A 186 3.74 -1.46 1.78
N GLU A 187 3.25 -0.82 2.85
CA GLU A 187 3.79 0.43 3.41
C GLU A 187 5.30 0.30 3.72
N VAL A 188 5.71 -0.80 4.36
CA VAL A 188 7.13 -1.07 4.66
C VAL A 188 7.95 -1.23 3.38
N LEU A 189 7.46 -2.02 2.42
CA LEU A 189 8.16 -2.28 1.16
C LEU A 189 8.35 -1.01 0.32
N GLU A 190 7.33 -0.14 0.26
CA GLU A 190 7.41 1.16 -0.40
C GLU A 190 8.43 2.09 0.30
N TYR A 191 8.42 2.13 1.64
CA TYR A 191 9.39 2.91 2.40
C TYR A 191 10.83 2.47 2.15
N LEU A 192 11.07 1.17 2.01
CA LEU A 192 12.38 0.64 1.68
C LEU A 192 12.83 0.97 0.23
N GLY A 193 11.91 1.40 -0.64
CA GLY A 193 12.16 1.68 -2.05
C GLY A 193 12.46 0.42 -2.87
N VAL A 194 11.93 -0.73 -2.45
CA VAL A 194 12.17 -2.04 -3.10
C VAL A 194 10.95 -2.56 -3.85
N PHE A 195 9.84 -1.83 -3.83
CA PHE A 195 8.53 -2.23 -4.33
C PHE A 195 7.76 -1.02 -4.87
N ASP A 196 6.94 -1.25 -5.88
CA ASP A 196 6.05 -0.27 -6.50
C ASP A 196 4.64 -0.87 -6.65
N SER A 197 3.68 -0.33 -5.90
CA SER A 197 2.28 -0.75 -5.89
C SER A 197 1.54 -0.44 -7.20
N THR A 198 2.05 0.49 -8.02
CA THR A 198 1.42 0.90 -9.28
C THR A 198 1.69 -0.09 -10.42
N ARG A 199 2.72 -0.92 -10.29
CA ARG A 199 3.08 -1.93 -11.30
C ARG A 199 2.11 -3.11 -11.27
N ASP A 200 1.57 -3.44 -12.44
CA ASP A 200 0.69 -4.59 -12.57
C ASP A 200 1.38 -5.90 -12.17
N GLY A 201 0.77 -6.64 -11.26
CA GLY A 201 1.29 -7.91 -10.75
C GLY A 201 2.52 -7.79 -9.84
N SER A 202 2.85 -6.60 -9.32
CA SER A 202 3.97 -6.39 -8.40
C SER A 202 3.83 -7.16 -7.09
N LEU A 203 2.59 -7.45 -6.68
CA LEU A 203 2.27 -8.23 -5.50
C LEU A 203 1.28 -9.35 -5.84
N ARG A 204 1.59 -10.58 -5.43
CA ARG A 204 0.72 -11.75 -5.56
C ARG A 204 0.57 -12.43 -4.22
N ILE A 205 -0.66 -12.74 -3.84
CA ILE A 205 -0.98 -13.37 -2.57
C ILE A 205 -1.59 -14.73 -2.84
N ASP A 206 -0.99 -15.75 -2.23
CA ASP A 206 -1.60 -17.05 -2.03
C ASP A 206 -1.90 -17.20 -0.52
N ALA A 207 -3.10 -17.67 -0.18
CA ALA A 207 -3.55 -17.73 1.20
C ALA A 207 -4.01 -19.13 1.58
N ASN A 208 -3.46 -19.67 2.66
CA ASN A 208 -3.86 -20.94 3.23
C ASN A 208 -4.88 -20.70 4.34
N LEU A 209 -6.08 -21.28 4.24
CA LEU A 209 -7.15 -21.16 5.23
C LEU A 209 -7.63 -22.53 5.71
N SER A 210 -7.65 -22.67 7.03
CA SER A 210 -8.21 -23.81 7.76
C SER A 210 -9.23 -23.32 8.79
N ILE A 211 -10.17 -24.18 9.18
CA ILE A 211 -11.12 -23.91 10.28
C ILE A 211 -10.89 -24.93 11.39
N VAL A 212 -10.67 -24.44 12.61
CA VAL A 212 -10.48 -25.26 13.82
C VAL A 212 -11.54 -24.93 14.87
N GLU A 213 -11.71 -25.79 15.86
CA GLU A 213 -12.55 -25.48 17.01
C GLU A 213 -11.84 -24.50 17.95
N ARG A 214 -12.58 -23.56 18.54
CA ARG A 214 -12.04 -22.51 19.43
C ARG A 214 -11.26 -23.09 20.61
N GLU A 215 -11.68 -24.25 21.11
CA GLU A 215 -11.05 -24.96 22.23
C GLU A 215 -9.71 -25.61 21.87
N GLU A 216 -9.38 -25.72 20.58
CA GLU A 216 -8.09 -26.20 20.10
C GLU A 216 -7.06 -25.06 19.96
N ILE A 217 -7.44 -23.83 20.32
CA ILE A 217 -6.56 -22.67 20.37
C ILE A 217 -6.20 -22.43 21.84
N ASP A 218 -4.90 -22.40 22.12
CA ASP A 218 -4.38 -22.14 23.47
C ASP A 218 -4.68 -20.70 23.92
N ASP A 219 -4.56 -20.43 25.22
CA ASP A 219 -4.85 -19.12 25.82
C ASP A 219 -3.98 -17.98 25.23
N ASP A 220 -2.79 -18.32 24.74
CA ASP A 220 -1.85 -17.41 24.07
C ASP A 220 -2.13 -17.24 22.56
N GLY A 221 -3.17 -17.91 22.04
CA GLY A 221 -3.56 -17.87 20.63
C GLY A 221 -2.81 -18.85 19.73
N SER A 222 -1.85 -19.60 20.27
CA SER A 222 -1.13 -20.64 19.55
C SER A 222 -2.01 -21.87 19.29
N ILE A 223 -1.61 -22.69 18.32
CA ILE A 223 -2.35 -23.89 17.92
C ILE A 223 -1.38 -25.06 17.99
N PRO A 224 -1.73 -26.16 18.69
CA PRO A 224 -0.89 -27.34 18.74
C PRO A 224 -0.57 -27.84 17.33
N GLN A 225 0.69 -28.24 17.11
CA GLN A 225 1.16 -28.74 15.83
C GLN A 225 0.31 -29.90 15.29
N GLU A 226 -0.13 -30.80 16.18
CA GLU A 226 -1.01 -31.92 15.83
C GLU A 226 -2.37 -31.47 15.30
N THR A 227 -2.92 -30.37 15.83
CA THR A 227 -4.16 -29.76 15.35
C THR A 227 -3.95 -29.13 13.98
N LEU A 228 -2.86 -28.38 13.78
CA LEU A 228 -2.54 -27.78 12.48
C LEU A 228 -2.33 -28.83 11.38
N GLU A 229 -1.68 -29.95 11.70
CA GLU A 229 -1.46 -31.06 10.76
C GLU A 229 -2.75 -31.82 10.43
N ALA A 230 -3.69 -31.88 11.37
CA ALA A 230 -5.00 -32.51 11.17
C ALA A 230 -6.02 -31.58 10.47
N ALA A 231 -5.82 -30.26 10.54
CA ALA A 231 -6.74 -29.28 9.99
C ALA A 231 -6.78 -29.33 8.46
N ASN A 232 -7.97 -29.12 7.91
CA ASN A 232 -8.17 -29.06 6.47
C ASN A 232 -7.49 -27.82 5.88
N ARG A 233 -6.60 -27.97 4.89
CA ARG A 233 -5.94 -26.82 4.24
C ARG A 233 -6.55 -26.50 2.87
N THR A 234 -7.24 -25.37 2.76
CA THR A 234 -7.59 -24.81 1.44
C THR A 234 -6.62 -23.70 1.07
N GLU A 235 -5.96 -23.85 -0.08
CA GLU A 235 -5.04 -22.85 -0.64
C GLU A 235 -5.79 -22.02 -1.67
N VAL A 236 -6.02 -20.73 -1.38
CA VAL A 236 -6.66 -19.78 -2.31
C VAL A 236 -5.57 -19.01 -3.06
N LYS A 237 -5.52 -19.18 -4.38
CA LYS A 237 -4.54 -18.53 -5.27
C LYS A 237 -5.17 -17.41 -6.10
N ASN A 238 -4.30 -16.63 -6.74
CA ASN A 238 -4.63 -15.56 -7.68
C ASN A 238 -5.32 -14.37 -7.02
N ILE A 239 -4.77 -13.93 -5.89
CA ILE A 239 -5.19 -12.71 -5.22
C ILE A 239 -4.16 -11.62 -5.52
N SER A 240 -4.59 -10.53 -6.16
CA SER A 240 -3.74 -9.43 -6.63
C SER A 240 -3.82 -8.17 -5.77
N SER A 241 -4.68 -8.14 -4.74
CA SER A 241 -4.83 -6.98 -3.87
C SER A 241 -5.22 -7.36 -2.45
N HIS A 242 -4.85 -6.55 -1.49
CA HIS A 242 -5.29 -6.60 -0.09
C HIS A 242 -6.83 -6.62 0.06
N LYS A 243 -7.57 -5.85 -0.77
CA LYS A 243 -9.05 -5.91 -0.82
C LYS A 243 -9.56 -7.22 -1.41
N GLY A 244 -8.88 -7.75 -2.42
CA GLY A 244 -9.14 -9.07 -2.98
C GLY A 244 -8.94 -10.17 -1.93
N ALA A 245 -7.86 -10.10 -1.15
CA ALA A 245 -7.55 -11.04 -0.08
C ALA A 245 -8.65 -11.06 0.98
N GLN A 246 -9.08 -9.89 1.45
CA GLN A 246 -10.16 -9.77 2.42
C GLN A 246 -11.43 -10.46 1.93
N LYS A 247 -11.85 -10.18 0.69
CA LYS A 247 -13.06 -10.77 0.11
C LYS A 247 -12.93 -12.28 -0.11
N ALA A 248 -11.79 -12.73 -0.63
CA ALA A 248 -11.52 -14.13 -0.91
C ALA A 248 -11.56 -14.96 0.38
N LEU A 249 -10.88 -14.49 1.43
CA LEU A 249 -10.82 -15.16 2.72
C LEU A 249 -12.15 -15.11 3.47
N ALA A 250 -12.89 -13.99 3.44
CA ALA A 250 -14.21 -13.91 4.05
C ALA A 250 -15.21 -14.88 3.38
N TYR A 251 -15.15 -15.01 2.05
CA TYR A 251 -15.93 -15.99 1.31
C TYR A 251 -15.55 -17.43 1.70
N GLU A 252 -14.25 -17.71 1.72
CA GLU A 252 -13.71 -19.04 1.97
C GLU A 252 -13.98 -19.50 3.41
N GLU A 253 -13.78 -18.62 4.39
CA GLU A 253 -14.14 -18.83 5.79
C GLU A 253 -15.63 -19.18 5.93
N THR A 254 -16.50 -18.40 5.28
CA THR A 254 -17.95 -18.64 5.29
C THR A 254 -18.30 -19.98 4.64
N ARG A 255 -17.63 -20.34 3.53
CA ARG A 255 -17.82 -21.62 2.82
C ARG A 255 -17.47 -22.79 3.74
N GLN A 256 -16.29 -22.77 4.35
CA GLN A 256 -15.80 -23.86 5.20
C GLN A 256 -16.63 -24.01 6.48
N LYS A 257 -16.92 -22.90 7.18
CA LYS A 257 -17.80 -22.92 8.37
C LYS A 257 -19.17 -23.50 8.04
N ASN A 258 -19.74 -23.18 6.87
CA ASN A 258 -21.02 -23.73 6.44
C ASN A 258 -20.95 -25.22 6.07
N ALA A 259 -19.82 -25.71 5.53
CA ALA A 259 -19.61 -27.13 5.27
C ALA A 259 -19.56 -27.92 6.57
N ILE A 260 -18.74 -27.47 7.53
CA ILE A 260 -18.58 -28.09 8.86
C ILE A 260 -19.92 -28.12 9.61
N ARG A 261 -20.65 -27.01 9.67
CA ARG A 261 -21.99 -26.94 10.31
C ARG A 261 -23.02 -27.88 9.68
N ARG A 262 -22.83 -28.28 8.42
CA ARG A 262 -23.70 -29.24 7.70
C ARG A 262 -23.20 -30.68 7.83
N GLY A 263 -22.18 -30.93 8.65
CA GLY A 263 -21.55 -32.24 8.81
C GLY A 263 -20.83 -32.71 7.54
N ARG A 264 -20.32 -31.78 6.71
CA ARG A 264 -19.53 -32.08 5.52
C ARG A 264 -18.05 -31.83 5.83
N GLU A 265 -17.21 -32.71 5.34
CA GLU A 265 -15.76 -32.55 5.37
C GLU A 265 -15.33 -31.43 4.40
N VAL A 266 -14.30 -30.68 4.78
CA VAL A 266 -13.66 -29.72 3.88
C VAL A 266 -12.46 -30.41 3.24
N GLU A 267 -12.51 -30.58 1.93
CA GLU A 267 -11.43 -31.22 1.17
C GLU A 267 -10.18 -30.33 1.14
N GLN A 268 -9.01 -30.97 1.17
CA GLN A 268 -7.74 -30.29 0.92
C GLN A 268 -7.62 -30.03 -0.58
N GLU A 269 -7.76 -28.78 -0.99
CA GLU A 269 -7.77 -28.39 -2.41
C GLU A 269 -7.15 -27.01 -2.62
N THR A 270 -6.72 -26.77 -3.86
CA THR A 270 -6.34 -25.42 -4.30
C THR A 270 -7.52 -24.80 -5.02
N ARG A 271 -7.91 -23.60 -4.60
CA ARG A 271 -9.01 -22.83 -5.19
C ARG A 271 -8.48 -21.56 -5.83
N HIS A 272 -9.17 -21.08 -6.84
CA HIS A 272 -8.88 -19.83 -7.53
C HIS A 272 -9.87 -18.76 -7.10
N TRP A 273 -9.39 -17.57 -6.78
CA TRP A 273 -10.26 -16.42 -6.56
C TRP A 273 -10.74 -15.84 -7.90
N ASP A 274 -12.07 -15.85 -8.11
CA ASP A 274 -12.71 -15.20 -9.26
C ASP A 274 -13.27 -13.85 -8.80
N GLU A 275 -12.52 -12.79 -9.08
CA GLU A 275 -12.85 -11.44 -8.63
C GLU A 275 -14.15 -10.91 -9.27
N SER A 276 -14.45 -11.32 -10.52
CA SER A 276 -15.64 -10.89 -11.25
C SER A 276 -16.93 -11.43 -10.63
N ARG A 277 -16.88 -12.66 -10.11
CA ARG A 277 -18.02 -13.33 -9.47
C ARG A 277 -18.00 -13.21 -7.95
N GLY A 278 -16.87 -12.82 -7.37
CA GLY A 278 -16.68 -12.72 -5.93
C GLY A 278 -16.76 -14.07 -5.21
N ILE A 279 -16.22 -15.13 -5.83
CA ILE A 279 -16.26 -16.50 -5.29
C ILE A 279 -14.90 -17.21 -5.42
N THR A 280 -14.66 -18.23 -4.59
CA THR A 280 -13.58 -19.19 -4.82
C THR A 280 -14.08 -20.36 -5.67
N VAL A 281 -13.33 -20.74 -6.71
CA VAL A 281 -13.65 -21.88 -7.58
C VAL A 281 -12.61 -22.97 -7.38
N SER A 282 -13.05 -24.23 -7.24
CA SER A 282 -12.13 -25.37 -7.16
C SER A 282 -11.33 -25.47 -8.46
N MET A 283 -10.01 -25.44 -8.36
CA MET A 283 -9.17 -25.89 -9.48
C MET A 283 -9.03 -27.40 -9.38
N ARG A 284 -8.90 -28.07 -10.54
CA ARG A 284 -8.80 -29.55 -10.65
C ARG A 284 -8.02 -30.14 -9.47
N SER A 285 -8.62 -31.10 -8.77
CA SER A 285 -8.03 -31.76 -7.61
C SER A 285 -6.60 -32.19 -7.94
N LYS A 286 -5.62 -31.71 -7.16
CA LYS A 286 -4.23 -32.17 -7.24
C LYS A 286 -4.27 -33.68 -6.99
N GLU A 287 -4.12 -34.50 -8.04
CA GLU A 287 -4.16 -35.97 -7.92
C GLU A 287 -2.97 -36.51 -7.10
N GLU A 288 -1.88 -35.75 -6.93
CA GLU A 288 -0.75 -36.05 -6.03
C GLU A 288 -0.07 -34.76 -5.54
N GLU A 289 0.54 -34.80 -4.34
CA GLU A 289 1.47 -33.77 -3.86
C GLU A 289 2.67 -33.72 -4.84
N LYS A 290 2.91 -32.58 -5.49
CA LYS A 290 3.89 -32.52 -6.58
C LYS A 290 5.31 -32.63 -6.01
N ASP A 291 6.01 -33.72 -6.34
CA ASP A 291 7.44 -33.86 -6.08
C ASP A 291 8.24 -32.91 -7.00
N TYR A 292 8.51 -31.71 -6.49
CA TYR A 292 9.32 -30.69 -7.17
C TYR A 292 10.81 -31.05 -7.23
N ARG A 293 11.25 -32.16 -6.61
CA ARG A 293 12.63 -32.66 -6.62
C ARG A 293 13.65 -31.57 -6.34
N TYR A 294 13.49 -30.84 -5.22
CA TYR A 294 14.41 -29.76 -4.86
C TYR A 294 15.84 -30.29 -4.74
N PHE A 295 16.80 -29.58 -5.36
CA PHE A 295 18.22 -29.80 -5.14
C PHE A 295 18.99 -28.50 -5.33
N ARG A 296 20.21 -28.45 -4.79
CA ARG A 296 21.06 -27.25 -4.80
C ARG A 296 21.42 -26.82 -6.22
N GLU A 297 21.30 -25.52 -6.49
CA GLU A 297 21.81 -24.91 -7.72
C GLU A 297 23.34 -24.97 -7.70
N ALA A 298 23.92 -25.68 -8.67
CA ALA A 298 25.36 -25.90 -8.76
C ALA A 298 26.07 -24.77 -9.54
N ASP A 299 25.32 -24.02 -10.35
CA ASP A 299 25.85 -22.94 -11.18
C ASP A 299 26.07 -21.64 -10.38
N LEU A 300 25.47 -21.54 -9.18
CA LEU A 300 25.64 -20.41 -8.26
C LEU A 300 26.44 -20.83 -7.02
N PRO A 301 27.46 -20.05 -6.61
CA PRO A 301 28.16 -20.29 -5.36
C PRO A 301 27.26 -19.99 -4.15
N PRO A 302 27.61 -20.50 -2.95
CA PRO A 302 26.95 -20.09 -1.72
C PRO A 302 27.02 -18.57 -1.51
N LEU A 303 25.95 -18.00 -1.00
CA LEU A 303 25.79 -16.60 -0.66
C LEU A 303 26.09 -16.38 0.83
N ARG A 304 26.92 -15.38 1.14
CA ARG A 304 27.32 -15.03 2.52
C ARG A 304 27.18 -13.53 2.72
N VAL A 305 26.05 -13.13 3.27
CA VAL A 305 25.63 -11.71 3.39
C VAL A 305 25.07 -11.38 4.77
N SER A 306 25.31 -12.21 5.79
CA SER A 306 24.91 -11.95 7.18
C SER A 306 25.34 -10.55 7.65
N GLY A 307 26.60 -10.18 7.41
CA GLY A 307 27.15 -8.86 7.77
C GLY A 307 26.48 -7.67 7.06
N TRP A 308 25.76 -7.89 5.95
CA TRP A 308 25.10 -6.81 5.23
C TRP A 308 23.92 -6.22 6.03
N LYS A 309 23.33 -6.98 6.98
CA LYS A 309 22.28 -6.45 7.87
C LYS A 309 22.76 -5.24 8.66
N ASP A 310 24.02 -5.25 9.08
CA ASP A 310 24.64 -4.14 9.83
C ASP A 310 25.14 -3.02 8.92
N GLU A 311 25.65 -3.37 7.73
CA GLU A 311 26.24 -2.41 6.77
C GLU A 311 25.17 -1.60 6.01
N ILE A 312 24.04 -2.22 5.66
CA ILE A 312 22.97 -1.58 4.88
C ILE A 312 22.08 -0.75 5.81
N SER A 313 22.03 0.55 5.56
CA SER A 313 21.04 1.44 6.18
C SER A 313 19.67 1.27 5.54
N ILE A 314 18.62 1.20 6.35
CA ILE A 314 17.24 1.35 5.91
C ILE A 314 16.71 2.71 6.38
N PRO A 315 15.76 3.33 5.65
CA PRO A 315 15.09 4.53 6.13
C PRO A 315 14.32 4.26 7.42
N GLU A 316 13.95 5.33 8.12
CA GLU A 316 13.03 5.22 9.24
C GLU A 316 11.71 4.62 8.76
N LEU A 317 11.30 3.52 9.37
CA LEU A 317 10.09 2.79 9.00
C LEU A 317 8.83 3.57 9.41
N PRO A 318 7.68 3.31 8.78
CA PRO A 318 6.49 4.14 8.95
C PRO A 318 6.01 4.28 10.41
N ASP A 319 6.08 3.22 11.22
CA ASP A 319 5.62 3.28 12.63
C ASP A 319 6.56 4.13 13.48
N ALA A 320 7.88 3.92 13.34
CA ALA A 320 8.87 4.73 14.05
C ALA A 320 8.74 6.21 13.67
N ARG A 321 8.53 6.49 12.38
CA ARG A 321 8.29 7.85 11.87
C ARG A 321 7.00 8.44 12.40
N ARG A 322 5.93 7.64 12.52
CA ARG A 322 4.63 8.06 13.06
C ARG A 322 4.71 8.37 14.55
N ASP A 323 5.43 7.56 15.31
CA ASP A 323 5.66 7.79 16.74
C ASP A 323 6.56 9.02 16.95
N ARG A 324 7.57 9.22 16.09
CA ARG A 324 8.38 10.43 16.08
C ARG A 324 7.54 11.66 15.77
N PHE A 325 6.65 11.61 14.78
CA PHE A 325 5.81 12.74 14.40
C PHE A 325 4.88 13.17 15.54
N GLN A 326 4.27 12.22 16.23
CA GLN A 326 3.46 12.53 17.42
C GLN A 326 4.30 13.14 18.56
N ARG A 327 5.53 12.65 18.78
CA ARG A 327 6.37 13.08 19.91
C ARG A 327 7.09 14.40 19.66
N GLU A 328 7.60 14.63 18.46
CA GLU A 328 8.47 15.76 18.14
C GLU A 328 7.71 16.95 17.57
N TYR A 329 6.65 16.69 16.81
CA TYR A 329 5.81 17.73 16.19
C TYR A 329 4.46 17.93 16.90
N ASP A 330 4.20 17.21 18.02
CA ASP A 330 2.95 17.24 18.80
C ASP A 330 1.68 16.93 17.97
N LEU A 331 1.84 16.21 16.85
CA LEU A 331 0.74 15.90 15.96
C LEU A 331 -0.22 14.87 16.54
N SER A 332 -1.50 15.00 16.20
CA SER A 332 -2.49 13.98 16.50
C SER A 332 -2.17 12.64 15.83
N ALA A 333 -2.64 11.54 16.42
CA ALA A 333 -2.46 10.20 15.84
C ALA A 333 -3.03 10.09 14.42
N GLU A 334 -4.13 10.80 14.13
CA GLU A 334 -4.73 10.84 12.79
C GLU A 334 -3.82 11.56 11.78
N ALA A 335 -3.36 12.77 12.13
CA ALA A 335 -2.46 13.54 11.26
C ALA A 335 -1.16 12.80 11.00
N ALA A 336 -0.53 12.26 12.06
CA ALA A 336 0.68 11.46 11.93
C ALA A 336 0.46 10.22 11.05
N SER A 337 -0.68 9.54 11.17
CA SER A 337 -1.01 8.38 10.32
C SER A 337 -1.22 8.75 8.85
N LYS A 338 -1.85 9.90 8.56
CA LYS A 338 -2.03 10.38 7.17
C LYS A 338 -0.68 10.75 6.55
N LEU A 339 0.14 11.53 7.27
CA LEU A 339 1.43 12.00 6.79
C LEU A 339 2.44 10.87 6.58
N THR A 340 2.37 9.83 7.42
CA THR A 340 3.27 8.66 7.31
C THR A 340 2.77 7.59 6.35
N SER A 341 1.62 7.76 5.70
CA SER A 341 1.03 6.75 4.82
C SER A 341 1.88 6.39 3.59
N ARG A 342 2.67 7.35 3.08
CA ARG A 342 3.65 7.13 2.00
C ARG A 342 4.93 7.87 2.34
N LYS A 343 6.07 7.29 1.96
CA LYS A 343 7.38 7.89 2.26
C LYS A 343 7.50 9.31 1.69
N ALA A 344 7.07 9.53 0.44
CA ALA A 344 7.16 10.85 -0.20
C ALA A 344 6.32 11.92 0.51
N VAL A 345 5.18 11.54 1.10
CA VAL A 345 4.34 12.45 1.90
C VAL A 345 5.07 12.86 3.17
N ALA A 346 5.63 11.88 3.86
CA ALA A 346 6.34 12.11 5.11
C ALA A 346 7.63 12.91 4.90
N ASP A 347 8.35 12.67 3.80
CA ASP A 347 9.52 13.45 3.39
C ASP A 347 9.12 14.91 3.14
N LEU A 348 8.08 15.14 2.33
CA LEU A 348 7.56 16.48 2.05
C LEU A 348 7.13 17.22 3.32
N PHE A 349 6.44 16.52 4.23
CA PHE A 349 6.03 17.12 5.50
C PHE A 349 7.22 17.59 6.33
N GLU A 350 8.28 16.78 6.44
CA GLU A 350 9.47 17.19 7.20
C GLU A 350 10.17 18.38 6.54
N ASP A 351 10.28 18.38 5.21
CA ASP A 351 10.87 19.51 4.46
C ASP A 351 10.10 20.83 4.72
N VAL A 352 8.77 20.76 4.79
CA VAL A 352 7.91 21.91 5.11
C VAL A 352 7.98 22.28 6.61
N ALA A 353 7.94 21.29 7.51
CA ALA A 353 7.98 21.49 8.96
C ALA A 353 9.33 22.03 9.46
N ASP A 354 10.41 21.89 8.67
CA ASP A 354 11.70 22.53 8.94
C ASP A 354 11.65 24.07 8.81
N ARG A 355 10.65 24.62 8.09
CA ARG A 355 10.52 26.05 7.79
C ARG A 355 9.30 26.70 8.42
N PHE A 356 8.25 25.94 8.64
CA PHE A 356 6.96 26.42 9.14
C PHE A 356 6.57 25.73 10.46
N ASP A 357 5.55 26.27 11.12
CA ASP A 357 4.94 25.60 12.26
C ASP A 357 4.41 24.21 11.85
N ALA A 358 4.58 23.22 12.73
CA ALA A 358 4.31 21.83 12.39
C ALA A 358 2.82 21.55 12.18
N ASP A 359 1.92 22.23 12.89
CA ASP A 359 0.48 22.09 12.68
C ASP A 359 0.08 22.68 11.33
N LEU A 360 0.65 23.85 10.99
CA LEU A 360 0.44 24.48 9.68
C LEU A 360 0.94 23.56 8.55
N ALA A 361 2.16 23.04 8.67
CA ALA A 361 2.75 22.11 7.71
C ALA A 361 1.89 20.84 7.56
N ALA A 362 1.43 20.28 8.68
CA ALA A 362 0.59 19.08 8.69
C ALA A 362 -0.75 19.33 7.97
N THR A 363 -1.44 20.44 8.24
CA THR A 363 -2.68 20.79 7.54
C THR A 363 -2.45 20.95 6.03
N TRP A 364 -1.43 21.72 5.65
CA TRP A 364 -1.15 21.97 4.23
C TRP A 364 -0.76 20.72 3.46
N VAL A 365 0.03 19.83 4.04
CA VAL A 365 0.45 18.60 3.37
C VAL A 365 -0.64 17.52 3.43
N ALA A 366 -1.20 17.24 4.61
CA ALA A 366 -2.10 16.11 4.83
C ALA A 366 -3.52 16.34 4.27
N ASP A 367 -4.03 17.56 4.40
CA ASP A 367 -5.43 17.85 4.09
C ASP A 367 -5.56 18.65 2.78
N ASN A 368 -4.79 19.73 2.61
CA ASN A 368 -4.92 20.61 1.44
C ASN A 368 -4.29 20.00 0.17
N LEU A 369 -2.96 19.79 0.17
CA LEU A 369 -2.24 19.28 -1.00
C LEU A 369 -2.68 17.85 -1.34
N LEU A 370 -2.65 16.94 -0.38
CA LEU A 370 -3.08 15.57 -0.62
C LEU A 370 -4.55 15.46 -1.02
N GLY A 371 -5.43 16.32 -0.48
CA GLY A 371 -6.82 16.40 -0.91
C GLY A 371 -6.96 16.77 -2.39
N GLU A 372 -6.27 17.83 -2.82
CA GLU A 372 -6.33 18.32 -4.20
C GLU A 372 -5.62 17.41 -5.21
N LEU A 373 -4.55 16.73 -4.82
CA LEU A 373 -3.88 15.69 -5.63
C LEU A 373 -4.81 14.48 -5.83
N ASN A 374 -5.43 13.97 -4.76
CA ASN A 374 -6.37 12.86 -4.85
C ASN A 374 -7.59 13.20 -5.73
N TYR A 375 -8.08 14.45 -5.68
CA TYR A 375 -9.18 14.91 -6.54
C TYR A 375 -8.81 14.88 -8.04
N ARG A 376 -7.52 15.07 -8.37
CA ARG A 376 -6.99 15.07 -9.73
C ARG A 376 -6.39 13.75 -10.19
N ASP A 377 -6.44 12.72 -9.35
CA ASP A 377 -5.76 11.42 -9.58
C ASP A 377 -4.25 11.60 -9.80
N MET A 378 -3.65 12.55 -9.05
CA MET A 378 -2.22 12.86 -9.07
C MET A 378 -1.54 12.32 -7.81
N ALA A 379 -0.24 12.06 -7.91
CA ALA A 379 0.65 11.72 -6.81
C ALA A 379 1.63 12.86 -6.51
N ILE A 380 2.27 12.81 -5.34
CA ILE A 380 3.34 13.76 -4.98
C ILE A 380 4.49 13.72 -6.00
N ALA A 381 4.77 12.56 -6.58
CA ALA A 381 5.78 12.41 -7.63
C ALA A 381 5.51 13.31 -8.85
N ASP A 382 4.23 13.54 -9.19
CA ASP A 382 3.82 14.36 -10.34
C ASP A 382 4.04 15.87 -10.12
N VAL A 383 4.27 16.29 -8.88
CA VAL A 383 4.53 17.69 -8.49
C VAL A 383 5.88 17.87 -7.81
N SER A 384 6.74 16.84 -7.86
CA SER A 384 8.01 16.80 -7.15
C SER A 384 9.02 17.86 -7.59
N ASP A 385 8.90 18.38 -8.82
CA ASP A 385 9.71 19.46 -9.37
C ASP A 385 9.21 20.86 -9.00
N ARG A 386 8.05 20.97 -8.33
CA ARG A 386 7.39 22.23 -7.96
C ARG A 386 7.13 22.36 -6.46
N ILE A 387 7.80 21.55 -5.66
CA ILE A 387 7.70 21.60 -4.19
C ILE A 387 8.11 22.98 -3.64
N ASP A 388 9.14 23.62 -4.23
CA ASP A 388 9.57 24.97 -3.84
C ASP A 388 8.43 26.01 -4.00
N GLU A 389 7.59 25.87 -5.02
CA GLU A 389 6.45 26.76 -5.25
C GLU A 389 5.34 26.52 -4.23
N PHE A 390 5.14 25.26 -3.82
CA PHE A 390 4.20 24.90 -2.77
C PHE A 390 4.67 25.44 -1.40
N GLU A 391 5.95 25.33 -1.09
CA GLU A 391 6.53 25.96 0.11
C GLU A 391 6.35 27.49 0.09
N HIS A 392 6.50 28.12 -1.08
CA HIS A 392 6.26 29.56 -1.24
C HIS A 392 4.79 29.93 -1.02
N LEU A 393 3.84 29.11 -1.48
CA LEU A 393 2.41 29.29 -1.17
C LEU A 393 2.16 29.27 0.34
N ILE A 394 2.77 28.32 1.07
CA ILE A 394 2.66 28.26 2.53
C ILE A 394 3.26 29.51 3.17
N ALA A 395 4.38 30.02 2.65
CA ALA A 395 4.98 31.27 3.11
C ALA A 395 4.03 32.47 2.96
N LEU A 396 3.37 32.61 1.81
CA LEU A 396 2.39 33.69 1.59
C LEU A 396 1.23 33.64 2.59
N VAL A 397 0.83 32.45 3.02
CA VAL A 397 -0.21 32.27 4.05
C VAL A 397 0.34 32.57 5.44
N ALA A 398 1.54 32.09 5.76
CA ALA A 398 2.20 32.31 7.05
C ALA A 398 2.51 33.79 7.29
N ASP A 399 2.87 34.53 6.24
CA ASP A 399 3.11 35.97 6.26
C ASP A 399 1.81 36.80 6.18
N GLU A 400 0.65 36.16 6.18
CA GLU A 400 -0.68 36.76 6.03
C GLU A 400 -0.86 37.61 4.75
N ALA A 401 -0.07 37.36 3.70
CA ALA A 401 -0.18 38.07 2.43
C ALA A 401 -1.46 37.71 1.68
N ILE A 402 -1.95 36.48 1.86
CA ILE A 402 -3.21 35.97 1.31
C ILE A 402 -3.97 35.18 2.39
N THR A 403 -5.29 35.09 2.25
CA THR A 403 -6.10 34.26 3.14
C THR A 403 -5.87 32.77 2.86
N THR A 404 -5.93 31.92 3.90
CA THR A 404 -5.84 30.45 3.75
C THR A 404 -6.85 29.92 2.74
N LYS A 405 -8.06 30.48 2.74
CA LYS A 405 -9.11 30.11 1.80
C LYS A 405 -8.72 30.37 0.35
N ASN A 406 -8.21 31.56 0.03
CA ASN A 406 -7.79 31.90 -1.34
C ASN A 406 -6.58 31.07 -1.77
N ALA A 407 -5.65 30.86 -0.84
CA ALA A 407 -4.49 30.02 -1.08
C ALA A 407 -4.90 28.58 -1.44
N GLU A 408 -5.87 27.99 -0.74
CA GLU A 408 -6.38 26.64 -1.02
C GLU A 408 -7.28 26.59 -2.26
N GLU A 409 -8.34 27.39 -2.29
CA GLU A 409 -9.42 27.24 -3.28
C GLU A 409 -9.06 27.80 -4.65
N THR A 410 -8.12 28.75 -4.73
CA THR A 410 -7.75 29.44 -5.96
C THR A 410 -6.30 29.17 -6.33
N VAL A 411 -5.35 29.52 -5.45
CA VAL A 411 -3.92 29.48 -5.80
C VAL A 411 -3.44 28.05 -5.99
N LEU A 412 -3.61 27.17 -4.99
CA LEU A 412 -3.21 25.77 -5.07
C LEU A 412 -3.87 25.04 -6.26
N ARG A 413 -5.16 25.27 -6.49
CA ARG A 413 -5.87 24.66 -7.63
C ARG A 413 -5.31 25.11 -8.97
N ARG A 414 -5.12 26.41 -9.18
CA ARG A 414 -4.52 26.93 -10.42
C ARG A 414 -3.06 26.54 -10.58
N MET A 415 -2.31 26.40 -9.48
CA MET A 415 -0.94 25.85 -9.54
C MET A 415 -0.96 24.44 -10.14
N LEU A 416 -1.88 23.59 -9.69
CA LEU A 416 -2.01 22.20 -10.17
C LEU A 416 -2.63 22.11 -11.58
N ASP A 417 -3.63 22.95 -11.89
CA ASP A 417 -4.38 22.89 -13.15
C ASP A 417 -3.68 23.61 -14.31
N ASP A 418 -3.17 24.82 -14.05
CA ASP A 418 -2.62 25.71 -15.08
C ASP A 418 -1.09 25.67 -15.15
N GLY A 419 -0.43 25.14 -14.12
CA GLY A 419 1.03 25.09 -14.08
C GLY A 419 1.69 26.43 -13.72
N LEU A 420 0.94 27.36 -13.12
CA LEU A 420 1.42 28.70 -12.78
C LEU A 420 2.00 28.75 -11.36
N ASP A 421 2.95 29.65 -11.13
CA ASP A 421 3.51 29.94 -9.80
C ASP A 421 2.53 30.75 -8.94
N PRO A 422 2.62 30.68 -7.60
CA PRO A 422 1.64 31.30 -6.71
C PRO A 422 1.62 32.84 -6.82
N ASP A 423 2.75 33.51 -7.03
CA ASP A 423 2.79 34.97 -7.14
C ASP A 423 2.02 35.45 -8.37
N THR A 424 2.23 34.81 -9.52
CA THR A 424 1.48 35.11 -10.74
C THR A 424 -0.03 34.97 -10.53
N ILE A 425 -0.49 33.91 -9.85
CA ILE A 425 -1.92 33.70 -9.61
C ILE A 425 -2.48 34.75 -8.65
N VAL A 426 -1.75 35.09 -7.60
CA VAL A 426 -2.17 36.12 -6.62
C VAL A 426 -2.32 37.49 -7.29
N GLU A 427 -1.42 37.85 -8.21
CA GLU A 427 -1.50 39.10 -8.98
C GLU A 427 -2.65 39.09 -9.99
N GLU A 428 -2.87 37.97 -10.71
CA GLU A 428 -3.93 37.86 -11.73
C GLU A 428 -5.33 37.93 -11.13
N GLU A 429 -5.52 37.32 -9.96
CA GLU A 429 -6.81 37.20 -9.28
C GLU A 429 -7.03 38.28 -8.20
N ASP A 430 -6.07 39.20 -8.02
CA ASP A 430 -6.12 40.30 -7.04
C ASP A 430 -6.40 39.82 -5.60
N LEU A 431 -5.69 38.77 -5.18
CA LEU A 431 -5.98 38.03 -3.93
C LEU A 431 -5.24 38.53 -2.70
N GLY A 432 -4.48 39.62 -2.82
CA GLY A 432 -3.75 40.21 -1.69
C GLY A 432 -4.70 40.62 -0.56
N LYS A 433 -4.29 40.39 0.70
CA LYS A 433 -5.11 40.69 1.88
C LYS A 433 -5.54 42.17 1.89
N THR A 434 -6.86 42.40 1.95
CA THR A 434 -7.43 43.76 1.97
C THR A 434 -7.21 44.42 3.34
N ASP A 435 -6.81 45.70 3.34
CA ASP A 435 -6.64 46.49 4.57
C ASP A 435 -7.94 46.58 5.40
N ASP A 436 -7.81 46.58 6.73
CA ASP A 436 -8.94 46.60 7.68
C ASP A 436 -9.96 47.71 7.39
N ASP A 437 -9.51 48.90 6.98
CA ASP A 437 -10.37 50.04 6.64
C ASP A 437 -11.29 49.73 5.46
N ALA A 438 -10.78 49.01 4.45
CA ALA A 438 -11.56 48.61 3.28
C ALA A 438 -12.53 47.44 3.61
N VAL A 439 -12.15 46.57 4.55
CA VAL A 439 -13.06 45.52 5.08
C VAL A 439 -14.24 46.16 5.80
N VAL A 440 -14.03 47.17 6.64
CA VAL A 440 -15.10 47.90 7.35
C VAL A 440 -16.07 48.55 6.36
N GLU A 441 -15.57 49.18 5.30
CA GLU A 441 -16.43 49.78 4.28
C GLU A 441 -17.24 48.73 3.51
N ALA A 442 -16.64 47.57 3.21
CA ALA A 442 -17.35 46.44 2.60
C ALA A 442 -18.44 45.86 3.51
N VAL A 443 -18.18 45.79 4.82
CA VAL A 443 -19.16 45.38 5.84
C VAL A 443 -20.34 46.35 5.87
N ARG A 444 -20.08 47.66 5.95
CA ARG A 444 -21.15 48.67 5.94
C ARG A 444 -22.01 48.59 4.69
N ALA A 445 -21.38 48.43 3.52
CA ALA A 445 -22.10 48.26 2.26
C ALA A 445 -22.95 46.99 2.25
N ALA A 446 -22.44 45.87 2.80
CA ALA A 446 -23.21 44.63 2.90
C ALA A 446 -24.44 44.76 3.82
N ILE A 447 -24.31 45.47 4.94
CA ILE A 447 -25.42 45.76 5.87
C ILE A 447 -26.47 46.64 5.19
N GLU A 448 -26.05 47.74 4.53
CA GLU A 448 -26.97 48.66 3.86
C GLU A 448 -27.73 48.01 2.68
N GLU A 449 -27.07 47.14 1.93
CA GLU A 449 -27.66 46.48 0.75
C GLU A 449 -28.56 45.29 1.10
N ASN A 450 -28.47 44.74 2.32
CA ASN A 450 -29.20 43.53 2.74
C ASN A 450 -30.04 43.76 4.01
N PRO A 451 -31.00 44.70 4.00
CA PRO A 451 -31.79 45.05 5.19
C PRO A 451 -32.68 43.91 5.71
N GLU A 452 -33.07 42.96 4.85
CA GLU A 452 -33.83 41.77 5.27
C GLU A 452 -32.99 40.84 6.15
N ALA A 453 -31.72 40.60 5.77
CA ALA A 453 -30.81 39.77 6.57
C ALA A 453 -30.48 40.40 7.92
N VAL A 454 -30.40 41.74 8.00
CA VAL A 454 -30.21 42.46 9.27
C VAL A 454 -31.43 42.26 10.18
N ALA A 455 -32.64 42.36 9.65
CA ALA A 455 -33.87 42.14 10.42
C ALA A 455 -34.01 40.69 10.89
N ASP A 456 -33.58 39.72 10.08
CA ASP A 456 -33.58 38.29 10.46
C ASP A 456 -32.58 38.00 11.58
N TYR A 457 -31.39 38.65 11.56
CA TYR A 457 -30.42 38.56 12.66
C TYR A 457 -30.98 39.17 13.97
N GLU A 458 -31.61 40.34 13.91
CA GLU A 458 -32.29 40.95 15.07
C GLU A 458 -33.43 40.07 15.63
N ALA A 459 -34.08 39.29 14.76
CA ALA A 459 -35.12 38.33 15.14
C ALA A 459 -34.57 37.03 15.76
N GLY A 460 -33.24 36.86 15.80
CA GLY A 460 -32.54 35.74 16.41
C GLY A 460 -32.22 34.59 15.45
N ASP A 461 -32.21 34.82 14.14
CA ASP A 461 -31.72 33.83 13.17
C ASP A 461 -30.20 33.95 13.00
N ASP A 462 -29.46 33.08 13.69
CA ASP A 462 -27.99 32.98 13.60
C ASP A 462 -27.50 32.68 12.16
N GLY A 463 -28.36 32.18 11.26
CA GLY A 463 -28.00 31.95 9.86
C GLY A 463 -27.77 33.23 9.04
N ALA A 464 -28.41 34.34 9.44
CA ALA A 464 -28.35 35.60 8.70
C ALA A 464 -26.96 36.24 8.71
N ILE A 465 -26.18 36.05 9.79
CA ILE A 465 -24.81 36.56 9.86
C ILE A 465 -23.88 35.85 8.86
N ASN A 466 -24.06 34.54 8.65
CA ASN A 466 -23.27 33.78 7.69
C ASN A 466 -23.56 34.23 6.25
N PHE A 467 -24.81 34.62 5.96
CA PHE A 467 -25.16 35.23 4.68
C PHE A 467 -24.45 36.58 4.47
N LEU A 468 -24.44 37.45 5.48
CA LEU A 468 -23.75 38.75 5.42
C LEU A 468 -22.24 38.59 5.28
N VAL A 469 -21.62 37.62 5.98
CA VAL A 469 -20.21 37.24 5.76
C VAL A 469 -20.01 36.87 4.29
N GLY A 470 -20.89 36.06 3.70
CA GLY A 470 -20.83 35.73 2.27
C GLY A 470 -20.91 36.95 1.34
N GLN A 471 -21.72 37.96 1.65
CA GLN A 471 -21.82 39.20 0.89
C GLN A 471 -20.53 40.02 0.96
N VAL A 472 -19.93 40.14 2.14
CA VAL A 472 -18.65 40.86 2.34
C VAL A 472 -17.52 40.13 1.62
N MET A 473 -17.47 38.80 1.72
CA MET A 473 -16.49 37.98 0.99
C MET A 473 -16.65 38.16 -0.53
N GLY A 474 -17.89 38.20 -1.04
CA GLY A 474 -18.15 38.47 -2.46
C GLY A 474 -17.68 39.86 -2.92
N LYS A 475 -17.87 40.90 -2.09
CA LYS A 475 -17.42 42.28 -2.39
C LYS A 475 -15.91 42.44 -2.36
N THR A 476 -15.23 41.68 -1.50
CA THR A 476 -13.77 41.72 -1.32
C THR A 476 -13.05 40.70 -2.20
N GLY A 477 -13.75 39.93 -3.04
CA GLY A 477 -13.13 38.86 -3.83
C GLY A 477 -12.49 37.78 -2.97
N GLY A 478 -12.92 37.61 -1.73
CA GLY A 478 -12.38 36.67 -0.75
C GLY A 478 -11.08 37.10 -0.06
N SER A 479 -10.56 38.30 -0.36
CA SER A 479 -9.32 38.84 0.22
C SER A 479 -9.45 39.28 1.69
N ALA A 480 -10.67 39.41 2.22
CA ALA A 480 -10.90 39.68 3.64
C ALA A 480 -10.84 38.38 4.47
N ASP A 481 -10.27 38.45 5.66
CA ASP A 481 -10.27 37.32 6.59
C ASP A 481 -11.70 37.06 7.15
N PRO A 482 -12.27 35.85 7.01
CA PRO A 482 -13.63 35.56 7.48
C PRO A 482 -13.84 35.77 8.97
N GLY A 483 -12.82 35.52 9.81
CA GLY A 483 -12.90 35.71 11.25
C GLY A 483 -13.03 37.19 11.61
N THR A 484 -12.19 38.01 11.00
CA THR A 484 -12.17 39.48 11.13
C THR A 484 -13.47 40.08 10.62
N VAL A 485 -13.97 39.63 9.46
CA VAL A 485 -15.28 40.06 8.92
C VAL A 485 -16.42 39.72 9.89
N ASN A 486 -16.39 38.54 10.50
CA ASN A 486 -17.41 38.11 11.45
C ASN A 486 -17.38 38.96 12.74
N GLU A 487 -16.19 39.26 13.27
CA GLU A 487 -16.04 40.19 14.40
C GLU A 487 -16.59 41.59 14.08
N ILE A 488 -16.19 42.18 12.96
CA ILE A 488 -16.66 43.53 12.56
C ILE A 488 -18.18 43.54 12.33
N LEU A 489 -18.73 42.49 11.70
CA LEU A 489 -20.19 42.36 11.54
C LEU A 489 -20.92 42.30 12.88
N ARG A 490 -20.39 41.55 13.87
CA ARG A 490 -21.00 41.49 15.21
C ARG A 490 -20.93 42.81 15.97
N ASP A 491 -19.90 43.62 15.71
CA ASP A 491 -19.74 44.93 16.34
C ASP A 491 -20.59 46.02 15.69
N GLU A 492 -20.83 45.94 14.37
CA GLU A 492 -21.63 46.92 13.60
C GLU A 492 -23.13 46.56 13.53
N LEU A 493 -23.50 45.29 13.74
CA LEU A 493 -24.89 44.86 13.84
C LEU A 493 -25.46 45.19 15.26
N PRO A 494 -26.69 45.73 15.35
CA PRO A 494 -27.29 46.25 16.58
C PRO A 494 -27.71 45.22 17.64
#